data_AF-A0A9Y2L010-F1
#
_entry.id   AF-A0A9Y2L010-F1
#
_cell.length_a   1.000
_cell.length_b   1.000
_cell.length_c   1.000
_cell.angle_alpha   90.00
_cell.angle_beta   90.00
_cell.angle_gamma   90.00
#
_symmetry.space_group_name_H-M   'P 1'
#
loop_
_entity.id
_entity.type
_entity.pdbx_description
1 polymer ?
#
loop_
_entity_poly.entity_id
_entity_poly.type
_entity_poly.pdbx_seq_one_letter_code
_entity_poly.pdbx_strand_id
1 'polypeptide(L)'
;MHGFDEFFGSLYHLNAEEEPEDPQYPHDVEGFYEQFGPRGAMDCKASDRDDTTKELRWGRVGKQNCQDTGPVTRKRMETMENEILERSLAFIDKAHEADMPFFIWHNMLRMHL
;
A
#
# COMPACT_ATOMS: atom_id res chain seq x y z
N MET A 1 18.53 -0.80 -2.26
CA MET A 1 17.23 -0.12 -2.19
C MET A 1 17.54 1.36 -2.11
N HIS A 2 16.85 2.18 -2.89
CA HIS A 2 16.95 3.64 -2.83
C HIS A 2 15.52 4.14 -2.60
N GLY A 3 15.25 4.82 -1.49
CA GLY A 3 13.90 5.24 -1.12
C GLY A 3 13.67 5.27 0.39
N PHE A 4 12.41 5.17 0.80
CA PHE A 4 11.96 5.18 2.19
C PHE A 4 12.22 3.85 2.90
N ASP A 5 12.35 3.89 4.22
CA ASP A 5 12.47 2.71 5.08
C ASP A 5 11.16 1.94 5.21
N GLU A 6 10.02 2.65 5.24
CA GLU A 6 8.68 2.09 5.35
C GLU A 6 7.72 2.81 4.38
N PHE A 7 6.79 2.06 3.77
CA PHE A 7 5.70 2.57 2.93
C PHE A 7 4.39 1.91 3.35
N PHE A 8 3.34 2.71 3.49
CA PHE A 8 1.98 2.23 3.64
C PHE A 8 1.00 3.04 2.79
N GLY A 9 0.22 2.37 1.95
CA GLY A 9 -0.84 3.01 1.17
C GLY A 9 -1.19 2.26 -0.11
N SER A 10 -2.14 2.80 -0.85
CA SER A 10 -2.44 2.33 -2.22
C SER A 10 -1.34 2.76 -3.19
N LEU A 11 -1.10 1.93 -4.20
CA LEU A 11 -0.19 2.23 -5.31
C LEU A 11 -0.89 2.88 -6.50
N TYR A 12 -2.20 3.09 -6.43
CA TYR A 12 -3.03 3.52 -7.55
C TYR A 12 -3.83 4.77 -7.22
N HIS A 13 -4.42 5.35 -8.26
CA HIS A 13 -5.46 6.36 -8.09
C HIS A 13 -6.69 5.71 -7.45
N LEU A 14 -7.37 6.38 -6.51
CA LEU A 14 -8.47 5.74 -5.75
C LEU A 14 -9.60 5.23 -6.65
N ASN A 15 -9.93 5.89 -7.77
CA ASN A 15 -10.92 5.33 -8.71
C ASN A 15 -10.56 3.92 -9.20
N ALA A 16 -9.28 3.60 -9.39
CA ALA A 16 -8.86 2.26 -9.80
C ALA A 16 -9.10 1.22 -8.69
N GLU A 17 -9.02 1.62 -7.42
CA GLU A 17 -9.37 0.78 -6.27
C GLU A 17 -10.89 0.53 -6.17
N GLU A 18 -11.71 1.44 -6.71
CA GLU A 18 -13.17 1.29 -6.77
C GLU A 18 -13.67 0.49 -7.97
N GLU A 19 -12.90 0.41 -9.06
CA GLU A 19 -13.29 -0.30 -10.29
C GLU A 19 -13.81 -1.73 -10.02
N PRO A 20 -13.19 -2.54 -9.13
CA PRO A 20 -13.70 -3.87 -8.77
C PRO A 20 -15.07 -3.87 -8.06
N GLU A 21 -15.64 -2.73 -7.69
CA GLU A 21 -17.01 -2.62 -7.17
C GLU A 21 -18.01 -2.13 -8.23
N ASP A 22 -17.54 -1.81 -9.45
CA ASP A 22 -18.40 -1.40 -10.56
C ASP A 22 -19.14 -2.63 -11.15
N PRO A 23 -20.47 -2.53 -11.38
CA PRO A 23 -21.23 -3.60 -12.05
C PRO A 23 -20.72 -3.97 -13.45
N GLN A 24 -20.05 -3.05 -14.15
CA GLN A 24 -19.51 -3.25 -15.49
C GLN A 24 -18.09 -3.83 -15.47
N TYR A 25 -17.47 -3.95 -14.30
CA TYR A 25 -16.17 -4.58 -14.16
C TYR A 25 -16.26 -6.07 -14.55
N PRO A 26 -15.26 -6.64 -15.25
CA PRO A 26 -15.35 -7.99 -15.80
C PRO A 26 -15.14 -9.08 -14.73
N HIS A 27 -16.12 -9.22 -13.83
CA HIS A 27 -16.13 -10.21 -12.74
C HIS A 27 -16.15 -11.65 -13.23
N ASP A 28 -16.76 -11.90 -14.39
CA ASP A 28 -16.94 -13.24 -14.95
C ASP A 28 -15.77 -13.68 -15.86
N VAL A 29 -14.73 -12.85 -15.99
CA VAL A 29 -13.53 -13.19 -16.78
C VAL A 29 -12.48 -13.79 -15.87
N GLU A 30 -12.27 -15.10 -16.02
CA GLU A 30 -11.30 -15.86 -15.22
C GLU A 30 -9.88 -15.24 -15.29
N GLY A 31 -9.30 -14.97 -14.12
CA GLY A 31 -7.95 -14.43 -14.01
C GLY A 31 -7.82 -12.92 -14.27
N PHE A 32 -8.91 -12.21 -14.58
CA PHE A 32 -8.84 -10.78 -14.90
C PHE A 32 -8.35 -9.96 -13.72
N TYR A 33 -8.92 -10.17 -12.52
CA TYR A 33 -8.56 -9.40 -11.34
C TYR A 33 -7.10 -9.63 -10.92
N GLU A 34 -6.62 -10.88 -10.99
CA GLU A 34 -5.25 -11.24 -10.63
C GLU A 34 -4.22 -10.59 -11.56
N GLN A 35 -4.55 -10.48 -12.85
CA GLN A 35 -3.65 -9.91 -13.87
C GLN A 35 -3.72 -8.39 -13.93
N PHE A 36 -4.92 -7.81 -13.84
CA PHE A 36 -5.16 -6.40 -14.17
C PHE A 36 -5.77 -5.58 -13.04
N GLY A 37 -6.35 -6.21 -12.02
CA GLY A 37 -6.95 -5.50 -10.90
C GLY A 37 -5.92 -4.70 -10.10
N PRO A 38 -6.39 -3.74 -9.28
CA PRO A 38 -5.54 -3.05 -8.32
C PRO A 38 -5.01 -4.02 -7.26
N ARG A 39 -3.88 -3.66 -6.66
CA ARG A 39 -3.40 -4.28 -5.41
C ARG A 39 -4.03 -3.54 -4.26
N GLY A 40 -4.15 -4.18 -3.11
CA GLY A 40 -4.60 -3.49 -1.92
C GLY A 40 -3.61 -2.45 -1.43
N ALA A 41 -3.90 -1.94 -0.23
CA ALA A 41 -2.93 -1.09 0.46
C ALA A 41 -1.70 -1.93 0.84
N MET A 42 -0.54 -1.54 0.33
CA MET A 42 0.71 -2.26 0.53
C MET A 42 1.39 -1.76 1.80
N ASP A 43 1.81 -2.68 2.67
CA ASP A 43 2.68 -2.42 3.81
C ASP A 43 4.07 -2.97 3.48
N CYS A 44 5.01 -2.07 3.20
CA CYS A 44 6.33 -2.42 2.73
C CYS A 44 7.42 -1.86 3.66
N LYS A 45 8.44 -2.66 3.94
CA LYS A 45 9.64 -2.25 4.69
C LYS A 45 10.91 -2.60 3.94
N ALA A 46 11.88 -1.72 4.02
CA ALA A 46 13.23 -1.97 3.54
C ALA A 46 13.85 -3.18 4.26
N SER A 47 14.68 -3.93 3.54
CA SER A 47 15.45 -5.03 4.10
C SER A 47 16.84 -5.09 3.50
N ASP A 48 17.84 -5.41 4.33
CA ASP A 48 19.19 -5.70 3.83
C ASP A 48 19.28 -7.07 3.14
N ARG A 49 18.35 -7.97 3.46
CA ARG A 49 18.26 -9.31 2.87
C ARG A 49 17.66 -9.21 1.48
N ASP A 50 18.38 -9.80 0.53
CA ASP A 50 17.91 -9.90 -0.84
C ASP A 50 17.01 -11.13 -1.02
N ASP A 51 15.71 -10.91 -1.16
CA ASP A 51 14.73 -11.95 -1.44
C ASP A 51 14.64 -12.20 -2.96
N THR A 52 15.01 -13.41 -3.37
CA THR A 52 15.01 -13.81 -4.79
C THR A 52 13.66 -14.32 -5.29
N THR A 53 12.65 -14.40 -4.42
CA THR A 53 11.30 -14.81 -4.82
C THR A 53 10.74 -13.85 -5.88
N LYS A 54 9.95 -14.42 -6.80
CA LYS A 54 9.20 -13.66 -7.80
C LYS A 54 7.73 -13.77 -7.47
N GLU A 55 7.15 -12.66 -7.06
CA GLU A 55 5.73 -12.50 -6.90
C GLU A 55 5.08 -12.37 -8.28
N LEU A 56 3.87 -12.92 -8.42
CA LEU A 56 3.20 -13.02 -9.72
C LEU A 56 2.88 -11.63 -10.31
N ARG A 57 2.50 -10.68 -9.46
CA ARG A 57 1.99 -9.38 -9.87
C ARG A 57 3.09 -8.34 -10.04
N TRP A 58 4.19 -8.38 -9.29
CA TRP A 58 5.26 -7.36 -9.37
C TRP A 58 6.67 -7.92 -9.61
N GLY A 59 6.79 -9.23 -9.79
CA GLY A 59 8.07 -9.86 -10.08
C GLY A 59 8.95 -9.96 -8.84
N ARG A 60 10.26 -9.72 -9.01
CA ARG A 60 11.24 -10.00 -7.96
C ARG A 60 11.03 -9.11 -6.73
N VAL A 61 10.97 -9.72 -5.55
CA VAL A 61 10.78 -9.00 -4.27
C VAL A 61 12.01 -8.15 -3.95
N GLY A 62 13.20 -8.74 -3.93
CA GLY A 62 14.45 -8.04 -3.66
C GLY A 62 14.62 -7.61 -2.21
N LYS A 63 15.17 -6.41 -2.00
CA LYS A 63 15.60 -5.90 -0.70
C LYS A 63 14.49 -5.20 0.09
N GLN A 64 13.32 -5.84 0.14
CA GLN A 64 12.14 -5.33 0.83
C GLN A 64 11.23 -6.48 1.25
N ASN A 65 10.41 -6.25 2.26
CA ASN A 65 9.31 -7.12 2.62
C ASN A 65 8.01 -6.35 2.44
N CYS A 66 7.10 -6.86 1.62
CA CYS A 66 5.84 -6.20 1.30
C CYS A 66 4.67 -7.15 1.56
N GLN A 67 3.64 -6.63 2.21
CA GLN A 67 2.38 -7.31 2.45
C GLN A 67 1.25 -6.53 1.77
N ASP A 68 0.45 -7.20 0.96
CA ASP A 68 -0.85 -6.67 0.52
C ASP A 68 -1.84 -6.83 1.68
N THR A 69 -2.33 -5.70 2.22
CA THR A 69 -3.27 -5.70 3.36
C THR A 69 -4.73 -5.88 2.94
N GLY A 70 -4.97 -6.10 1.65
CA GLY A 70 -6.30 -6.26 1.08
C GLY A 70 -6.82 -4.98 0.42
N PRO A 71 -7.92 -5.10 -0.35
CA PRO A 71 -8.43 -4.04 -1.22
C PRO A 71 -8.79 -2.78 -0.44
N VAL A 72 -8.61 -1.62 -1.09
CA VAL A 72 -9.09 -0.34 -0.57
C VAL A 72 -10.49 -0.08 -1.13
N THR A 73 -11.48 -0.85 -0.67
CA THR A 73 -12.87 -0.69 -1.13
C THR A 73 -13.42 0.68 -0.79
N ARG A 74 -14.49 1.12 -1.48
CA ARG A 74 -15.26 2.33 -1.17
C ARG A 74 -15.57 2.42 0.33
N LYS A 75 -15.93 1.30 0.94
CA LYS A 75 -16.21 1.26 2.38
C LYS A 75 -14.95 1.47 3.24
N ARG A 76 -13.81 0.86 2.88
CA ARG A 76 -12.55 1.07 3.60
C ARG A 76 -12.01 2.48 3.41
N MET A 77 -12.20 3.09 2.23
CA MET A 77 -11.78 4.47 1.96
C MET A 77 -12.35 5.49 2.96
N GLU A 78 -13.58 5.27 3.46
CA GLU A 78 -14.19 6.11 4.50
C GLU A 78 -13.32 6.22 5.77
N THR A 79 -12.50 5.20 6.07
CA THR A 79 -11.68 5.11 7.29
C THR A 79 -10.19 4.94 7.04
N MET A 80 -9.77 4.73 5.78
CA MET A 80 -8.38 4.41 5.40
C MET A 80 -7.38 5.47 5.86
N GLU A 81 -7.81 6.73 5.95
CA GLU A 81 -6.95 7.79 6.47
C GLU A 81 -6.57 7.61 7.94
N ASN A 82 -7.43 7.00 8.75
CA ASN A 82 -7.07 6.69 10.13
C ASN A 82 -5.92 5.67 10.16
N GLU A 83 -5.93 4.68 9.26
CA GLU A 83 -4.82 3.70 9.14
C GLU A 83 -3.49 4.38 8.76
N ILE A 84 -3.54 5.35 7.83
CA ILE A 84 -2.36 6.12 7.40
C ILE A 84 -1.86 7.04 8.52
N LEU A 85 -2.78 7.71 9.22
CA LEU A 85 -2.47 8.60 10.33
C LEU A 85 -1.85 7.84 11.51
N GLU A 86 -2.45 6.73 11.92
CA GLU A 86 -1.93 5.88 13.00
C GLU A 86 -0.51 5.40 12.72
N ARG A 87 -0.22 4.97 11.48
CA ARG A 87 1.14 4.56 11.09
C ARG A 87 2.13 5.71 11.06
N SER A 88 1.70 6.90 10.63
CA SER A 88 2.55 8.08 10.62
C SER A 88 2.92 8.49 12.05
N LEU A 89 1.93 8.51 12.97
CA LEU A 89 2.17 8.80 14.38
C LEU A 89 3.08 7.76 15.03
N ALA A 90 2.83 6.47 14.81
CA ALA A 90 3.66 5.40 15.35
C ALA A 90 5.12 5.48 14.87
N PHE A 91 5.36 5.91 13.63
CA PHE A 91 6.71 6.14 13.13
C PHE A 91 7.39 7.32 13.81
N ILE A 92 6.66 8.42 14.03
CA ILE A 92 7.16 9.60 14.77
C ILE A 92 7.52 9.21 16.20
N ASP A 93 6.64 8.50 16.91
CA ASP A 93 6.86 8.08 18.29
C ASP A 93 8.12 7.21 18.40
N LYS A 94 8.26 6.22 17.51
CA LYS A 94 9.45 5.35 17.46
C LYS A 94 10.74 6.12 17.18
N ALA A 95 10.72 7.08 16.26
CA ALA A 95 11.88 7.91 15.96
C ALA A 95 12.25 8.82 17.13
N HIS A 96 11.24 9.38 17.81
CA HIS A 96 11.42 10.21 19.00
C HIS A 96 12.01 9.42 20.17
N GLU A 97 11.47 8.24 20.47
CA GLU A 97 12.01 7.34 21.50
C GLU A 97 13.47 6.92 21.22
N ALA A 98 13.85 6.83 19.95
CA ALA A 98 15.20 6.49 19.52
C ALA A 98 16.14 7.71 19.44
N ASP A 99 15.67 8.93 19.72
CA ASP A 99 16.41 10.19 19.56
C ASP A 99 16.99 10.38 18.14
N MET A 100 16.22 9.99 17.12
CA MET A 100 16.62 10.04 15.72
C MET A 100 15.80 11.05 14.93
N PRO A 101 16.43 11.84 14.02
CA PRO A 101 15.67 12.66 13.09
C PRO A 101 14.89 11.76 12.12
N PHE A 102 13.73 12.24 11.68
CA PHE A 102 12.88 11.51 10.74
C PHE A 102 12.40 12.40 9.59
N PHE A 103 12.01 11.75 8.49
CA PHE A 103 11.33 12.38 7.37
C PHE A 103 10.11 11.52 7.01
N ILE A 104 8.94 12.15 6.92
CA ILE A 104 7.68 11.49 6.54
C ILE A 104 7.07 12.25 5.38
N TRP A 105 6.70 11.51 4.34
CA TRP A 105 5.76 12.00 3.34
C TRP A 105 4.37 11.44 3.67
N HIS A 106 3.55 12.25 4.30
CA HIS A 106 2.15 11.92 4.60
C HIS A 106 1.24 12.55 3.54
N ASN A 107 0.51 11.72 2.79
CA ASN A 107 -0.46 12.18 1.80
C ASN A 107 -1.85 11.66 2.16
N MET A 108 -2.78 12.58 2.38
CA MET A 108 -4.13 12.27 2.84
C MET A 108 -5.03 11.88 1.67
N LEU A 109 -5.91 10.90 1.91
CA LEU A 109 -6.90 10.47 0.91
C LEU A 109 -8.14 11.36 0.89
N ARG A 110 -8.47 12.08 1.98
CA ARG A 110 -9.68 12.91 2.10
C ARG A 110 -9.78 14.07 1.10
N MET A 111 -8.70 14.39 0.40
CA MET A 111 -8.68 15.40 -0.67
C MET A 111 -8.99 14.80 -2.05
N HIS A 112 -9.16 13.49 -2.12
CA HIS A 112 -9.58 12.75 -3.30
C HIS A 112 -11.11 12.61 -3.24
N LEU A 113 -11.79 13.71 -3.58
CA LEU A 113 -13.19 13.92 -4.02
C LEU A 113 -13.60 15.38 -3.79
#